data_AF-A0A6J5V9Z7-F1
#
_entry.id   AF-A0A6J5V9Z7-F1
#
_cell.length_a   1.000
_cell.length_b   1.000
_cell.length_c   1.000
_cell.angle_alpha   90.00
_cell.angle_beta   90.00
_cell.angle_gamma   90.00
#
_symmetry.space_group_name_H-M   'P 1'
#
loop_
_entity.id
_entity.type
_entity.pdbx_description
1 polymer ?
#
loop_
_entity_poly.entity_id
_entity_poly.type
_entity_poly.pdbx_seq_one_letter_code
_entity_poly.pdbx_strand_id
1 'polypeptide(L)'
;MLLIATAEKKVLVEIVKLSQKRGMKGNKGDWKQFLNIYDKKFGASLSDPGKRSNDVLTAYLKTFDKEDDLKVLAKVVQCHSNRQAVDQLLRLFQKMNPQSRVLSVQLFEHPQYPLDYSFPSHERAKQDWVVSNAVKSPGDDFQMEWLLLIVRWFYVKMALKL
;
A
#
# COMPACT_ATOMS: atom_id res chain seq x y z
N MET A 1 8.39 -9.30 16.20
CA MET A 1 7.57 -9.96 15.15
C MET A 1 7.42 -8.98 13.99
N LEU A 2 7.89 -9.32 12.79
CA LEU A 2 7.69 -8.48 11.61
C LEU A 2 6.21 -8.55 11.20
N LEU A 3 5.47 -7.44 11.33
CA LEU A 3 4.07 -7.28 10.88
C LEU A 3 3.84 -7.70 9.42
N ILE A 4 4.91 -7.68 8.62
CA ILE A 4 4.92 -8.10 7.22
C ILE A 4 4.63 -9.61 7.08
N ALA A 5 5.06 -10.44 8.05
CA ALA A 5 4.97 -11.90 7.98
C ALA A 5 3.54 -12.45 8.16
N THR A 6 2.61 -11.64 8.62
CA THR A 6 1.20 -12.00 8.87
C THR A 6 0.25 -11.42 7.82
N ALA A 7 0.78 -10.78 6.77
CA ALA A 7 -0.02 -10.18 5.71
C ALA A 7 -0.69 -11.21 4.80
N GLU A 8 -1.76 -10.80 4.10
CA GLU A 8 -2.43 -11.64 3.13
C GLU A 8 -1.48 -12.07 1.99
N LYS A 9 -1.72 -13.25 1.41
CA LYS A 9 -0.88 -13.81 0.32
C LYS A 9 -0.62 -12.81 -0.80
N LYS A 10 -1.65 -12.09 -1.25
CA LYS A 10 -1.53 -11.11 -2.34
C LYS A 10 -0.53 -10.00 -1.98
N VAL A 11 -0.61 -9.49 -0.75
CA VAL A 11 0.30 -8.47 -0.23
C VAL A 11 1.72 -9.02 -0.15
N LEU A 12 1.91 -10.24 0.39
CA LEU A 12 3.22 -10.89 0.43
C LEU A 12 3.85 -11.02 -0.98
N VAL A 13 3.07 -11.44 -1.97
CA VAL A 13 3.52 -11.56 -3.37
C VAL A 13 3.96 -10.20 -3.94
N GLU A 14 3.19 -9.14 -3.70
CA GLU A 14 3.54 -7.80 -4.17
C GLU A 14 4.80 -7.26 -3.51
N ILE A 15 4.97 -7.49 -2.20
CA ILE A 15 6.17 -7.10 -1.46
C ILE A 15 7.41 -7.80 -2.04
N VAL A 16 7.35 -9.10 -2.33
CA VAL A 16 8.46 -9.82 -2.97
C VAL A 16 8.73 -9.30 -4.38
N LYS A 17 7.70 -9.03 -5.19
CA LYS A 17 7.89 -8.43 -6.52
C LYS A 17 8.54 -7.04 -6.44
N LEU A 18 8.16 -6.23 -5.44
CA LEU A 18 8.76 -4.93 -5.20
C LEU A 18 10.23 -5.06 -4.82
N SER A 19 10.58 -5.99 -3.93
CA SER A 19 11.96 -6.21 -3.51
C SER A 19 12.84 -6.61 -4.71
N GLN A 20 12.32 -7.47 -5.59
CA GLN A 20 12.98 -7.84 -6.84
C GLN A 20 13.18 -6.62 -7.76
N LYS A 21 12.14 -5.81 -7.97
CA LYS A 21 12.20 -4.61 -8.83
C LYS A 21 13.23 -3.59 -8.33
N ARG A 22 13.37 -3.45 -7.01
CA ARG A 22 14.34 -2.53 -6.38
C ARG A 22 15.73 -3.13 -6.20
N GLY A 23 15.93 -4.40 -6.56
CA GLY A 23 17.20 -5.09 -6.34
C GLY A 23 17.55 -5.28 -4.86
N MET A 24 16.55 -5.29 -3.97
CA MET A 24 16.74 -5.45 -2.53
C MET A 24 17.21 -6.89 -2.22
N LYS A 25 18.08 -7.03 -1.23
CA LYS A 25 18.68 -8.31 -0.84
C LYS A 25 18.68 -8.44 0.68
N GLY A 26 18.18 -9.58 1.15
CA GLY A 26 18.31 -9.96 2.56
C GLY A 26 19.63 -10.67 2.83
N ASN A 27 19.77 -11.18 4.05
CA ASN A 27 20.95 -11.94 4.48
C ASN A 27 21.20 -13.25 3.70
N LYS A 28 20.18 -13.75 2.97
CA LYS A 28 20.27 -14.90 2.05
C LYS A 28 20.28 -14.49 0.58
N GLY A 29 20.58 -13.23 0.29
CA GLY A 29 20.70 -12.69 -1.05
C GLY A 29 19.37 -12.20 -1.64
N ASP A 30 19.34 -12.11 -2.96
CA ASP A 30 18.11 -11.82 -3.70
C ASP A 30 17.13 -13.01 -3.68
N TRP A 31 15.93 -12.81 -4.21
CA TRP A 31 14.89 -13.84 -4.24
C TRP A 31 15.33 -15.16 -4.88
N LYS A 32 16.10 -15.12 -5.98
CA LYS A 32 16.54 -16.35 -6.67
C LYS A 32 17.65 -17.05 -5.87
N GLN A 33 18.57 -16.28 -5.31
CA GLN A 33 19.62 -16.79 -4.42
C GLN A 33 19.02 -17.46 -3.19
N PHE A 34 18.05 -16.81 -2.55
CA PHE A 34 17.29 -17.38 -1.43
C PHE A 34 16.61 -18.69 -1.83
N LEU A 35 15.89 -18.73 -2.96
CA LEU A 35 15.16 -19.92 -3.39
C LEU A 35 16.08 -21.12 -3.64
N ASN A 36 17.26 -20.90 -4.21
CA ASN A 36 18.24 -21.97 -4.42
C ASN A 36 18.72 -22.61 -3.11
N ILE A 37 18.78 -21.83 -2.03
CA ILE A 37 19.21 -22.30 -0.70
C ILE A 37 18.04 -22.92 0.07
N TYR A 38 16.86 -22.29 0.00
CA TYR A 38 15.71 -22.63 0.84
C TYR A 38 14.86 -23.76 0.28
N ASP A 39 14.65 -23.80 -1.04
CA ASP A 39 13.81 -24.80 -1.70
C ASP A 39 14.62 -25.66 -2.66
N LYS A 40 15.09 -26.80 -2.18
CA LYS A 40 15.86 -27.76 -2.98
C LYS A 40 15.04 -28.46 -4.08
N LYS A 41 13.70 -28.44 -4.00
CA LYS A 41 12.84 -29.13 -4.98
C LYS A 41 12.70 -28.30 -6.26
N PHE A 42 12.33 -27.03 -6.10
CA PHE A 42 12.09 -26.15 -7.25
C PHE A 42 13.21 -25.13 -7.45
N GLY A 43 13.90 -24.69 -6.39
CA GLY A 43 14.97 -23.70 -6.46
C GLY A 43 14.54 -22.44 -7.21
N ALA A 44 15.48 -21.81 -7.92
CA ALA A 44 15.22 -20.64 -8.75
C ALA A 44 14.45 -20.95 -10.05
N SER A 45 14.18 -22.22 -10.40
CA SER A 45 13.46 -22.57 -11.64
C SER A 45 12.01 -22.07 -11.63
N LEU A 46 11.38 -22.03 -10.45
CA LEU A 46 10.05 -21.45 -10.23
C LEU A 46 10.18 -20.11 -9.49
N SER A 47 10.67 -19.07 -10.16
CA SER A 47 10.94 -17.78 -9.49
C SER A 47 9.71 -16.88 -9.31
N ASP A 48 8.54 -17.24 -9.83
CA ASP A 48 7.34 -16.42 -9.67
C ASP A 48 6.82 -16.47 -8.22
N PRO A 49 6.80 -15.35 -7.47
CA PRO A 49 6.32 -15.34 -6.10
C PRO A 49 4.84 -15.75 -5.98
N GLY A 50 4.02 -15.49 -7.02
CA GLY A 50 2.59 -15.85 -7.04
C GLY A 50 2.36 -17.36 -7.00
N LYS A 51 3.34 -18.14 -7.48
CA LYS A 51 3.30 -19.61 -7.51
C LYS A 51 3.89 -20.25 -6.26
N ARG A 52 4.30 -19.46 -5.26
CA ARG A 52 4.86 -19.97 -4.00
C ARG A 52 3.82 -20.00 -2.87
N SER A 53 4.11 -20.83 -1.86
CA SER A 53 3.34 -20.86 -0.61
C SER A 53 3.65 -19.64 0.25
N ASN A 54 2.73 -19.30 1.15
CA ASN A 54 2.90 -18.19 2.08
C ASN A 54 4.16 -18.37 2.94
N ASP A 55 4.46 -19.60 3.36
CA ASP A 55 5.62 -19.90 4.21
C ASP A 55 6.94 -19.52 3.53
N VAL A 56 7.08 -19.80 2.23
CA VAL A 56 8.29 -19.45 1.47
C VAL A 56 8.41 -17.93 1.32
N LEU A 57 7.30 -17.23 1.03
CA LEU A 57 7.29 -15.77 0.92
C LEU A 57 7.68 -15.13 2.27
N THR A 58 7.06 -15.58 3.35
CA THR A 58 7.32 -15.10 4.70
C THR A 58 8.75 -15.42 5.16
N ALA A 59 9.27 -16.61 4.83
CA ALA A 59 10.64 -16.98 5.14
C ALA A 59 11.66 -16.07 4.45
N TYR A 60 11.41 -15.70 3.18
CA TYR A 60 12.25 -14.73 2.47
C TYR A 60 12.15 -13.33 3.08
N LEU A 61 10.94 -12.84 3.38
CA LEU A 61 10.77 -11.50 3.95
C LEU A 61 11.41 -11.36 5.35
N LYS A 62 11.55 -12.46 6.09
CA LYS A 62 12.31 -12.53 7.36
C LYS A 62 13.83 -12.46 7.18
N THR A 63 14.36 -12.56 5.96
CA THR A 63 15.79 -12.43 5.68
C THR A 63 16.27 -10.98 5.64
N PHE A 64 15.35 -10.02 5.56
CA PHE A 64 15.66 -8.60 5.59
C PHE A 64 15.93 -8.16 7.04
N ASP A 65 17.09 -7.58 7.26
CA ASP A 65 17.58 -7.05 8.54
C ASP A 65 17.85 -5.54 8.47
N LYS A 66 18.10 -5.01 7.27
CA LYS A 66 18.30 -3.58 7.02
C LYS A 66 17.05 -2.78 7.35
N GLU A 67 17.18 -1.82 8.26
CA GLU A 67 16.07 -1.02 8.76
C GLU A 67 15.37 -0.22 7.64
N ASP A 68 16.13 0.34 6.70
CA ASP A 68 15.58 1.09 5.57
C ASP A 68 14.74 0.21 4.64
N ASP A 69 15.22 -1.01 4.37
CA ASP A 69 14.47 -2.00 3.59
C ASP A 69 13.16 -2.36 4.32
N LEU A 70 13.24 -2.63 5.62
CA LEU A 70 12.08 -2.94 6.45
C LEU A 70 11.06 -1.80 6.48
N LYS A 71 11.50 -0.53 6.55
CA LYS A 71 10.62 0.65 6.46
C LYS A 71 9.87 0.70 5.14
N VAL A 72 10.55 0.42 4.02
CA VAL A 72 9.92 0.38 2.69
C VAL A 72 8.87 -0.74 2.64
N LEU A 73 9.21 -1.95 3.08
CA LEU A 73 8.28 -3.09 3.03
C LEU A 73 7.07 -2.88 3.97
N ALA A 74 7.28 -2.29 5.16
CA ALA A 74 6.20 -1.95 6.09
C ALA A 74 5.23 -0.91 5.51
N LYS A 75 5.74 0.08 4.76
CA LYS A 75 4.90 1.05 4.05
C LYS A 75 3.98 0.37 3.03
N VAL A 76 4.46 -0.65 2.31
CA VAL A 76 3.63 -1.40 1.35
C VAL A 76 2.44 -2.06 2.06
N VAL A 77 2.69 -2.72 3.19
CA VAL A 77 1.62 -3.33 4.01
C VAL A 77 0.62 -2.27 4.44
N GLN A 78 1.10 -1.13 4.94
CA GLN A 78 0.23 -0.03 5.36
C GLN A 78 -0.60 0.53 4.20
N CYS A 79 -0.01 0.68 3.01
CA CYS A 79 -0.73 1.17 1.83
C CYS A 79 -1.86 0.21 1.42
N HIS A 80 -1.63 -1.10 1.51
CA HIS A 80 -2.67 -2.10 1.25
C HIS A 80 -3.82 -2.02 2.25
N SER A 81 -3.51 -1.97 3.55
CA SER A 81 -4.53 -1.82 4.59
C SER A 81 -5.33 -0.52 4.43
N ASN A 82 -4.65 0.59 4.11
CA ASN A 82 -5.27 1.88 3.85
C ASN A 82 -6.21 1.81 2.63
N ARG A 83 -5.76 1.22 1.53
CA ARG A 83 -6.58 1.06 0.32
C ARG A 83 -7.80 0.19 0.58
N GLN A 84 -7.63 -0.90 1.32
CA GLN A 84 -8.74 -1.77 1.71
C GLN A 84 -9.77 -1.02 2.57
N ALA A 85 -9.32 -0.19 3.51
CA ALA A 85 -10.22 0.63 4.33
C ALA A 85 -10.98 1.66 3.49
N VAL A 86 -10.30 2.33 2.55
CA VAL A 86 -10.93 3.27 1.61
C VAL A 86 -11.94 2.55 0.72
N ASP A 87 -11.61 1.39 0.16
CA ASP A 87 -12.53 0.61 -0.67
C ASP A 87 -13.78 0.16 0.11
N GLN A 88 -13.63 -0.25 1.37
CA GLN A 88 -14.75 -0.60 2.24
C GLN A 88 -15.63 0.61 2.55
N LEU A 89 -15.00 1.73 2.88
CA LEU A 89 -15.69 2.99 3.14
C LEU A 89 -16.47 3.44 1.91
N LEU A 90 -15.87 3.41 0.73
CA LEU A 90 -16.54 3.72 -0.54
C LEU A 90 -17.77 2.84 -0.79
N ARG A 91 -17.66 1.54 -0.55
CA ARG A 91 -18.80 0.61 -0.67
C ARG A 91 -19.93 0.93 0.31
N LEU A 92 -19.58 1.27 1.55
CA LEU A 92 -20.56 1.68 2.56
C LEU A 92 -21.29 2.96 2.12
N PHE A 93 -20.56 3.95 1.62
CA PHE A 93 -21.15 5.18 1.09
C PHE A 93 -22.06 4.94 -0.11
N GLN A 94 -21.64 4.10 -1.07
CA GLN A 94 -22.47 3.71 -2.21
C GLN A 94 -23.76 3.02 -1.78
N LYS A 95 -23.71 2.19 -0.73
CA LYS A 95 -24.89 1.52 -0.15
C LYS A 95 -25.81 2.51 0.56
N MET A 96 -25.24 3.51 1.24
CA MET A 96 -25.96 4.44 2.11
C MET A 96 -26.56 5.62 1.34
N ASN A 97 -25.96 6.03 0.23
CA ASN A 97 -26.46 7.09 -0.63
C ASN A 97 -26.19 6.77 -2.12
N PRO A 98 -27.22 6.44 -2.93
CA PRO A 98 -27.05 6.13 -4.35
C PRO A 98 -26.45 7.27 -5.17
N GLN A 99 -26.65 8.53 -4.76
CA GLN A 99 -26.11 9.71 -5.44
C GLN A 99 -24.61 9.88 -5.20
N SER A 100 -24.08 9.36 -4.09
CA SER A 100 -22.63 9.38 -3.81
C SER A 100 -21.83 8.50 -4.77
N ARG A 101 -22.51 7.56 -5.46
CA ARG A 101 -21.92 6.69 -6.48
C ARG A 101 -21.35 7.49 -7.65
N VAL A 102 -22.04 8.54 -8.10
CA VAL A 102 -21.60 9.39 -9.22
C VAL A 102 -20.28 10.09 -8.90
N LEU A 103 -20.19 10.66 -7.70
CA LEU A 103 -18.99 11.35 -7.22
C LEU A 103 -17.82 10.38 -6.99
N SER A 104 -18.07 9.18 -6.44
CA SER A 104 -17.02 8.17 -6.29
C SER A 104 -16.42 7.71 -7.62
N VAL A 105 -17.26 7.53 -8.63
CA VAL A 105 -16.87 7.10 -9.98
C VAL A 105 -16.09 8.22 -10.68
N GLN A 106 -16.61 9.45 -10.68
CA GLN A 106 -15.95 10.58 -11.33
C GLN A 106 -14.60 10.93 -10.69
N LEU A 107 -14.46 10.72 -9.39
CA LEU A 107 -13.25 11.07 -8.67
C LEU A 107 -12.20 9.94 -8.69
N PHE A 108 -12.59 8.68 -8.48
CA PHE A 108 -11.63 7.57 -8.36
C PHE A 108 -11.42 6.74 -9.63
N GLU A 109 -12.39 6.73 -10.54
CA GLU A 109 -12.22 6.03 -11.83
C GLU A 109 -11.55 6.91 -12.89
N HIS A 110 -11.43 8.22 -12.66
CA HIS A 110 -10.74 9.10 -13.59
C HIS A 110 -9.21 8.82 -13.58
N PRO A 111 -8.61 8.40 -14.70
CA PRO A 111 -7.21 7.98 -14.75
C PRO A 111 -6.21 9.05 -14.32
N GLN A 112 -6.57 10.33 -14.47
CA GLN A 112 -5.69 11.45 -14.12
C GLN A 112 -5.84 11.90 -12.67
N TYR A 113 -6.94 11.55 -11.99
CA TYR A 113 -7.17 12.05 -10.62
C TYR A 113 -6.05 11.65 -9.64
N PRO A 114 -5.52 10.41 -9.65
CA PRO A 114 -4.38 10.04 -8.82
C PRO A 114 -3.09 10.79 -9.16
N LEU A 115 -2.95 11.30 -10.39
CA LEU A 115 -1.79 12.07 -10.83
C LEU A 115 -1.91 13.53 -10.40
N ASP A 116 -3.08 14.14 -10.61
CA ASP A 116 -3.34 15.55 -10.34
C ASP A 116 -3.47 15.85 -8.84
N TYR A 117 -3.91 14.87 -8.05
CA TYR A 117 -4.08 14.98 -6.60
C TYR A 117 -3.00 14.24 -5.79
N SER A 118 -1.88 13.85 -6.42
CA SER A 118 -0.71 13.31 -5.71
C SER A 118 0.11 14.45 -5.09
N PHE A 119 0.19 14.49 -3.75
CA PHE A 119 0.97 15.51 -3.05
C PHE A 119 2.49 15.22 -3.08
N PRO A 120 3.35 16.25 -3.23
CA PRO A 120 4.79 16.11 -3.08
C PRO A 120 5.17 15.61 -1.66
N SER A 121 6.30 14.91 -1.55
CA SER A 121 6.77 14.38 -0.27
C SER A 121 6.94 15.47 0.81
N HIS A 122 6.63 15.11 2.07
CA HIS A 122 6.69 16.03 3.23
C HIS A 122 8.07 16.65 3.46
N GLU A 123 9.14 16.06 2.92
CA GLU A 123 10.49 16.63 2.96
C GLU A 123 10.65 17.84 2.03
N ARG A 124 9.95 17.88 0.88
CA ARG A 124 9.96 19.01 -0.06
C ARG A 124 8.90 20.07 0.28
N ALA A 125 7.91 19.70 1.09
CA ALA A 125 6.77 20.50 1.51
C ALA A 125 6.92 21.14 2.90
N LYS A 126 8.13 21.11 3.49
CA LYS A 126 8.38 21.60 4.85
C LYS A 126 8.21 23.12 5.04
N GLN A 127 7.98 23.90 3.98
CA GLN A 127 7.98 25.35 4.11
C GLN A 127 6.59 26.03 4.11
N ASP A 128 5.52 25.51 3.48
CA ASP A 128 4.28 26.32 3.36
C ASP A 128 2.93 25.57 3.41
N TRP A 129 2.89 24.27 3.74
CA TRP A 129 1.62 23.52 3.73
C TRP A 129 0.93 23.52 5.10
N VAL A 130 -0.23 24.19 5.19
CA VAL A 130 -1.13 24.11 6.35
C VAL A 130 -2.10 22.95 6.14
N VAL A 131 -2.06 21.95 7.04
CA VAL A 131 -3.10 20.91 7.11
C VAL A 131 -4.26 21.46 7.95
N SER A 132 -5.39 21.72 7.30
CA SER A 132 -6.58 22.26 7.97
C SER A 132 -7.15 21.22 8.95
N ASN A 133 -7.05 21.49 10.26
CA ASN A 133 -7.79 20.75 11.27
C ASN A 133 -9.17 21.41 11.45
N ALA A 134 -10.20 20.87 10.79
CA ALA A 134 -11.56 21.34 11.02
C ALA A 134 -12.43 20.20 11.54
N VAL A 135 -12.73 20.24 12.84
CA VAL A 135 -13.84 19.54 13.48
C VAL A 135 -15.06 20.45 13.41
N LYS A 136 -16.17 19.97 12.80
CA LYS A 136 -17.58 20.30 13.12
C LYS A 136 -18.55 19.42 12.30
N SER A 137 -19.63 19.00 12.96
CA SER A 137 -20.68 18.04 12.55
C SER A 137 -21.85 18.71 11.77
N PRO A 138 -22.82 17.96 11.19
CA PRO A 138 -23.04 17.94 9.74
C PRO A 138 -24.35 18.58 9.25
N GLY A 139 -24.33 19.06 8.00
CA GLY A 139 -25.49 19.13 7.09
C GLY A 139 -25.20 18.26 5.87
N ASP A 140 -26.20 17.76 5.15
CA ASP A 140 -26.02 16.68 4.17
C ASP A 140 -25.05 16.98 2.99
N ASP A 141 -24.70 18.26 2.73
CA ASP A 141 -23.63 18.67 1.81
C ASP A 141 -22.20 18.36 2.33
N PHE A 142 -22.04 18.18 3.65
CA PHE A 142 -20.74 17.99 4.31
C PHE A 142 -20.20 16.56 4.21
N GLN A 143 -21.03 15.56 3.88
CA GLN A 143 -20.58 14.16 3.83
C GLN A 143 -19.54 13.91 2.74
N MET A 144 -19.62 14.62 1.61
CA MET A 144 -18.70 14.44 0.49
C MET A 144 -17.35 15.12 0.72
N GLU A 145 -17.30 16.25 1.42
CA GLU A 145 -16.04 16.88 1.83
C GLU A 145 -15.27 16.03 2.84
N TRP A 146 -15.95 15.42 3.82
CA TRP A 146 -15.30 14.48 4.75
C TRP A 146 -14.78 13.23 4.06
N LEU A 147 -15.53 12.70 3.08
CA LEU A 147 -15.08 11.62 2.20
C LEU A 147 -13.83 12.02 1.41
N LEU A 148 -13.85 13.18 0.76
CA LEU A 148 -12.72 13.74 0.04
C LEU A 148 -11.52 13.94 0.96
N LEU A 149 -11.72 14.45 2.18
CA LEU A 149 -10.67 14.65 3.17
C LEU A 149 -10.12 13.33 3.71
N ILE A 150 -10.96 12.32 3.96
CA ILE A 150 -10.53 11.00 4.38
C ILE A 150 -9.71 10.36 3.28
N VAL A 151 -10.20 10.34 2.04
CA VAL A 151 -9.46 9.72 0.95
C VAL A 151 -8.21 10.53 0.60
N ARG A 152 -8.26 11.86 0.64
CA ARG A 152 -7.10 12.75 0.51
C ARG A 152 -6.07 12.49 1.61
N TRP A 153 -6.48 12.33 2.86
CA TRP A 153 -5.58 12.02 3.98
C TRP A 153 -4.93 10.64 3.80
N PHE A 154 -5.69 9.65 3.32
CA PHE A 154 -5.17 8.31 3.03
C PHE A 154 -4.23 8.27 1.80
N TYR A 155 -4.56 8.96 0.71
CA TYR A 155 -3.73 9.05 -0.51
C TYR A 155 -2.49 9.93 -0.33
N VAL A 156 -2.58 11.02 0.44
CA VAL A 156 -1.42 11.87 0.82
C VAL A 156 -0.40 11.05 1.62
N LYS A 157 -0.86 10.14 2.48
CA LYS A 157 0.01 9.20 3.19
C LYS A 157 0.57 8.11 2.26
N MET A 158 -0.14 7.78 1.18
CA MET A 158 0.25 6.81 0.15
C MET A 158 1.31 7.36 -0.83
N ALA A 159 1.27 8.67 -1.14
CA ALA A 159 2.23 9.37 -2.00
C ALA A 159 3.60 9.60 -1.33
N LEU A 160 3.72 9.32 -0.03
CA LEU A 160 4.98 9.38 0.72
C LEU A 160 5.88 8.15 0.46
N LYS A 161 6.50 8.14 -0.72
CA LYS A 161 7.64 7.30 -1.12
C LYS A 161 7.32 5.79 -1.14
N LEU A 162 6.84 5.30 -2.29
CA LEU A 162 7.42 4.09 -2.87
C LEU A 162 8.56 4.53 -3.79
#